data_AF-A0AB40AHE6-F1
#
_entry.id   AF-A0AB40AHE6-F1
#
_cell.length_a   1.000
_cell.length_b   1.000
_cell.length_c   1.000
_cell.angle_alpha   90.00
_cell.angle_beta   90.00
_cell.angle_gamma   90.00
#
_symmetry.space_group_name_H-M   'P 1'
#
loop_
_entity.id
_entity.type
_entity.pdbx_description
1 polymer ?
#
loop_
_entity_poly.entity_id
_entity_poly.type
_entity_poly.pdbx_seq_one_letter_code
_entity_poly.pdbx_strand_id
1 'polypeptide(L)'
;MSWRRVLAGNNGVFGADVPCKLRQKLKKKLQSPRLHPIQPDTSRRNPNLDAILSRDASFRFLFRTKSFLSRLPDHSIPLPLAGKLHRELGFPRGRKPSRLALQHPLLLRLSHDPPSLSFTSLMQSLLLEERSIYLSLESRRILTVQKLLMMSRHRRIPLAKLHHCRAIFGLPDDFRDRVRHYPNLFRIHINPIDDLHELELVDWDPSLAVSALERQFIEDEERIRKLFKFPIPRRRYLDLDPDDAKQMDFVTTFPLVSPYSDGWKHDLWTVEAEKYRVGIVHEFLSLTLEKRAMIHHVVEFKEEFSLTKHTYQMLVKQPRAFYLAGTEMNWAAFLKDEYREDGTLIEKDAQVMFEEKLRRYAGMTQKDFSGNVGDDPRVEA
;
A
#
# COMPACT_ATOMS: atom_id res chain seq x y z
N MET A 1 17.91 13.18 17.88
CA MET A 1 19.11 12.40 18.25
C MET A 1 18.74 10.93 18.35
N SER A 2 19.50 10.07 17.69
CA SER A 2 19.19 8.65 17.48
C SER A 2 19.17 7.87 18.79
N TRP A 3 18.03 7.25 19.13
CA TRP A 3 17.86 6.38 20.30
C TRP A 3 18.79 5.15 20.28
N ARG A 4 19.33 4.78 19.12
CA ARG A 4 20.33 3.71 18.98
C ARG A 4 21.74 4.13 19.42
N ARG A 5 22.05 5.43 19.41
CA ARG A 5 23.36 5.95 19.80
C ARG A 5 23.58 5.98 21.32
N VAL A 6 22.51 5.82 22.11
CA VAL A 6 22.57 5.76 23.58
C VAL A 6 23.03 4.38 24.10
N LEU A 7 23.01 3.34 23.26
CA LEU A 7 23.39 1.97 23.67
C LEU A 7 24.66 1.46 22.98
N ALA A 8 25.10 2.08 21.88
CA ALA A 8 26.34 1.76 21.20
C ALA A 8 27.42 2.78 21.59
N GLY A 9 27.80 2.77 22.87
CA GLY A 9 28.92 3.52 23.41
C GLY A 9 29.66 2.63 24.38
N ASN A 10 30.91 2.32 24.02
CA ASN A 10 31.88 1.56 24.79
C ASN A 10 31.90 1.94 26.28
N ASN A 11 32.19 0.93 27.10
CA ASN A 11 32.72 1.00 28.46
C ASN A 11 33.14 2.41 28.92
N GLY A 12 32.38 2.98 29.85
CA GLY A 12 32.78 4.19 30.57
C GLY A 12 31.64 5.16 30.82
N VAL A 13 31.19 5.20 32.07
CA VAL A 13 30.48 6.33 32.70
C VAL A 13 29.06 6.61 32.20
N PHE A 14 28.10 5.82 32.69
CA PHE A 14 26.77 6.35 33.00
C PHE A 14 26.47 6.07 34.47
N GLY A 15 26.26 7.15 35.23
CA GLY A 15 25.95 7.14 36.66
C GLY A 15 24.78 6.23 37.01
N ALA A 16 24.86 5.70 38.23
CA ALA A 16 24.03 4.64 38.78
C ALA A 16 22.56 5.01 39.09
N ASP A 17 22.01 6.11 38.57
CA ASP A 17 20.68 6.61 38.95
C ASP A 17 19.68 6.65 37.80
N VAL A 18 19.34 5.47 37.25
CA VAL A 18 18.06 5.32 36.51
C VAL A 18 17.25 4.23 37.20
N PRO A 19 16.07 4.55 37.78
CA PRO A 19 15.28 3.61 38.57
C PRO A 19 15.05 2.30 37.80
N CYS A 20 15.26 1.14 38.43
CA CYS A 20 15.08 -0.19 37.82
C CYS A 20 13.71 -0.36 37.15
N LYS A 21 12.66 0.27 37.70
CA LYS A 21 11.30 0.32 37.11
C LYS A 21 11.27 1.04 35.75
N LEU A 22 12.05 2.09 35.56
CA LEU A 22 12.15 2.84 34.30
C LEU A 22 12.93 2.04 33.25
N ARG A 23 14.02 1.37 33.65
CA ARG A 23 14.79 0.45 32.80
C ARG A 23 13.94 -0.74 32.34
N GLN A 24 13.15 -1.34 33.23
CA GLN A 24 12.22 -2.42 32.87
C GLN A 24 11.08 -1.94 31.95
N LYS A 25 10.51 -0.75 32.20
CA LYS A 25 9.53 -0.13 31.30
C LYS A 25 10.11 0.18 29.91
N LEU A 26 11.37 0.65 29.85
CA LEU A 26 12.09 0.88 28.59
C LEU A 26 12.37 -0.42 27.84
N LYS A 27 12.84 -1.47 28.53
CA LYS A 27 13.01 -2.81 27.94
C LYS A 27 11.69 -3.39 27.41
N LYS A 28 10.59 -3.28 28.16
CA LYS A 28 9.25 -3.69 27.70
C LYS A 28 8.75 -2.88 26.49
N LYS A 29 9.07 -1.58 26.42
CA LYS A 29 8.75 -0.76 25.25
C LYS A 29 9.59 -1.15 24.03
N LEU A 30 10.87 -1.46 24.21
CA LEU A 30 11.78 -1.90 23.16
C LEU A 30 11.43 -3.29 22.60
N GLN A 31 10.94 -4.20 23.45
CA GLN A 31 10.44 -5.54 23.07
C GLN A 31 9.01 -5.53 22.51
N SER A 32 8.42 -4.36 22.25
CA SER A 32 7.06 -4.32 21.73
C SER A 32 7.03 -4.78 20.26
N PRO A 33 6.02 -5.58 19.84
CA PRO A 33 5.81 -5.96 18.42
C PRO A 33 5.68 -4.76 17.45
N ARG A 34 5.51 -3.55 17.99
CA ARG A 34 5.48 -2.28 17.24
C ARG A 34 6.86 -1.81 16.78
N LEU A 35 7.93 -2.38 17.33
CA LEU A 35 9.31 -2.02 17.01
C LEU A 35 10.09 -3.18 16.39
N HIS A 36 9.62 -4.42 16.57
CA HIS A 36 10.23 -5.59 15.95
C HIS A 36 9.94 -5.60 14.44
N PRO A 37 10.97 -5.60 13.59
CA PRO A 37 10.80 -5.75 12.15
C PRO A 37 10.22 -7.12 11.82
N ILE A 38 9.32 -7.18 10.85
CA ILE A 38 8.67 -8.44 10.47
C ILE A 38 9.64 -9.45 9.87
N GLN A 39 10.70 -8.97 9.21
CA GLN A 39 11.81 -9.79 8.75
C GLN A 39 13.01 -9.63 9.71
N PRO A 40 13.26 -10.61 10.59
CA PRO A 40 14.42 -10.57 11.49
C PRO A 40 15.74 -10.77 10.73
N ASP A 41 15.73 -11.53 9.63
CA ASP A 41 16.91 -11.84 8.83
C ASP A 41 17.42 -10.60 8.05
N THR A 42 18.62 -10.15 8.39
CA THR A 42 19.27 -9.00 7.74
C THR A 42 19.59 -9.25 6.26
N SER A 43 19.84 -10.49 5.87
CA SER A 43 20.15 -10.89 4.48
C SER A 43 18.96 -10.76 3.52
N ARG A 44 17.73 -10.70 4.05
CA ARG A 44 16.51 -10.59 3.25
C ARG A 44 15.99 -9.15 3.14
N ARG A 45 16.56 -8.21 3.91
CA ARG A 45 16.11 -6.82 3.95
C ARG A 45 16.56 -6.06 2.72
N ASN A 46 15.61 -5.36 2.11
CA ASN A 46 15.88 -4.37 1.09
C ASN A 46 15.70 -2.96 1.70
N PRO A 47 16.80 -2.22 1.94
CA PRO A 47 16.72 -0.91 2.57
C PRO A 47 15.95 0.11 1.74
N ASN A 48 15.93 -0.04 0.42
CA ASN A 48 15.23 0.88 -0.48
C ASN A 48 13.71 0.75 -0.31
N LEU A 49 13.20 -0.48 -0.20
CA LEU A 49 11.78 -0.72 0.05
C LEU A 49 11.36 -0.33 1.47
N ASP A 50 12.22 -0.53 2.47
CA ASP A 50 11.98 -0.04 3.83
C ASP A 50 11.97 1.51 3.90
N ALA A 51 12.79 2.17 3.07
CA ALA A 51 12.81 3.62 2.95
C ALA A 51 11.49 4.18 2.42
N ILE A 52 10.79 3.46 1.53
CA ILE A 52 9.46 3.86 1.03
C ILE A 52 8.47 4.01 2.18
N LEU A 53 8.39 3.02 3.08
CA LEU A 53 7.50 3.09 4.24
C LEU A 53 7.86 4.23 5.19
N SER A 54 9.15 4.47 5.38
CA SER A 54 9.65 5.57 6.22
C SER A 54 9.29 6.93 5.62
N ARG A 55 9.38 7.07 4.30
CA ARG A 55 8.99 8.26 3.53
C ARG A 55 7.48 8.48 3.59
N ASP A 56 6.67 7.44 3.45
CA ASP A 56 5.21 7.57 3.58
C ASP A 56 4.81 8.03 4.99
N ALA A 57 5.51 7.55 6.02
CA ALA A 57 5.27 7.96 7.39
C ALA A 57 5.58 9.46 7.61
N SER A 58 6.58 10.03 6.93
CA SER A 58 6.89 11.47 7.03
C SER A 58 5.84 12.34 6.35
N PHE A 59 5.32 11.91 5.19
CA PHE A 59 4.30 12.67 4.44
C PHE A 59 2.86 12.35 4.86
N ARG A 60 2.65 11.44 5.82
CA ARG A 60 1.32 11.05 6.33
C ARG A 60 0.47 12.26 6.74
N PHE A 61 1.08 13.26 7.36
CA PHE A 61 0.39 14.49 7.76
C PHE A 61 -0.15 15.25 6.54
N LEU A 62 0.68 15.42 5.51
CA LEU A 62 0.30 16.15 4.29
C LEU A 62 -0.84 15.47 3.55
N PHE A 63 -0.73 14.16 3.29
CA PHE A 63 -1.76 13.42 2.55
C PHE A 63 -3.10 13.37 3.29
N ARG A 64 -3.07 13.18 4.61
CA ARG A 64 -4.26 13.17 5.45
C ARG A 64 -4.91 14.54 5.54
N THR A 65 -4.10 15.59 5.72
CA THR A 65 -4.56 16.98 5.69
C THR A 65 -5.14 17.34 4.34
N LYS A 66 -4.51 16.92 3.23
CA LYS A 66 -5.03 17.09 1.88
C LYS A 66 -6.43 16.47 1.74
N SER A 67 -6.56 15.18 2.06
CA SER A 67 -7.83 14.44 1.93
C SER A 67 -8.95 15.00 2.83
N PHE A 68 -8.59 15.60 3.96
CA PHE A 68 -9.56 16.21 4.87
C PHE A 68 -10.00 17.60 4.38
N LEU A 69 -9.04 18.47 4.06
CA LEU A 69 -9.32 19.82 3.56
C LEU A 69 -10.01 19.82 2.19
N SER A 70 -9.76 18.83 1.33
CA SER A 70 -10.43 18.72 0.03
C SER A 70 -11.93 18.47 0.14
N ARG A 71 -12.41 17.98 1.30
CA ARG A 71 -13.85 17.76 1.57
C ARG A 71 -14.55 18.98 2.13
N LEU A 72 -13.79 19.96 2.61
CA LEU A 72 -14.35 21.20 3.13
C LEU A 72 -14.54 22.20 1.98
N PRO A 73 -15.68 22.92 1.93
CA PRO A 73 -15.98 23.87 0.86
C PRO A 73 -14.95 25.02 0.80
N ASP A 74 -14.52 25.50 1.97
CA ASP A 74 -13.59 26.64 2.07
C ASP A 74 -12.11 26.22 2.07
N HIS A 75 -11.83 24.92 1.94
CA HIS A 75 -10.48 24.34 2.00
C HIS A 75 -9.61 24.89 3.15
N SER A 76 -10.25 25.26 4.27
CA SER A 76 -9.62 25.90 5.40
C SER A 76 -10.20 25.41 6.73
N ILE A 77 -9.37 25.37 7.77
CA ILE A 77 -9.74 24.91 9.11
C ILE A 77 -9.14 25.83 10.16
N PRO A 78 -9.92 26.28 11.15
CA PRO A 78 -9.37 26.95 12.33
C PRO A 78 -8.37 26.07 13.11
N LEU A 79 -7.20 26.61 13.45
CA LEU A 79 -6.14 25.92 14.19
C LEU A 79 -6.58 25.28 15.52
N PRO A 80 -7.52 25.87 16.31
CA PRO A 80 -8.05 25.22 17.51
C PRO A 80 -8.79 23.90 17.21
N LEU A 81 -9.48 23.82 16.07
CA LEU A 81 -10.16 22.61 15.61
C LEU A 81 -9.14 21.62 15.03
N ALA A 82 -8.18 22.10 14.24
CA ALA A 82 -7.11 21.27 13.71
C ALA A 82 -6.31 20.56 14.82
N GLY A 83 -6.08 21.21 15.97
CA GLY A 83 -5.42 20.60 17.13
C GLY A 83 -6.18 19.41 17.72
N LYS A 84 -7.52 19.44 17.69
CA LYS A 84 -8.38 18.34 18.17
C LYS A 84 -8.43 17.18 17.18
N LEU A 85 -8.42 17.48 15.88
CA LEU A 85 -8.50 16.52 14.76
C LEU A 85 -7.18 15.81 14.40
N HIS A 86 -6.40 15.45 15.42
CA HIS A 86 -5.11 14.75 15.25
C HIS A 86 -5.21 13.41 14.50
N ARG A 87 -6.34 12.68 14.64
CA ARG A 87 -6.56 11.41 13.93
C ARG A 87 -6.79 11.62 12.44
N GLU A 88 -7.55 12.64 12.08
CA GLU A 88 -7.96 12.93 10.71
C GLU A 88 -6.86 13.61 9.92
N LEU A 89 -6.15 14.55 10.53
CA LEU A 89 -4.98 15.24 9.94
C LEU A 89 -3.70 14.38 10.01
N GLY A 90 -3.73 13.25 10.73
CA GLY A 90 -2.67 12.24 10.68
C GLY A 90 -1.38 12.59 11.44
N PHE A 91 -1.44 13.43 12.48
CA PHE A 91 -0.28 13.75 13.32
C PHE A 91 -0.35 13.08 14.71
N PRO A 92 0.80 12.75 15.33
CA PRO A 92 0.83 12.17 16.68
C PRO A 92 0.21 13.12 17.73
N ARG A 93 -0.56 12.55 18.67
CA ARG A 93 -1.13 13.29 19.81
C ARG A 93 -0.04 14.12 20.50
N GLY A 94 -0.32 15.42 20.70
CA GLY A 94 0.57 16.36 21.39
C GLY A 94 1.54 17.15 20.49
N ARG A 95 1.58 16.89 19.17
CA ARG A 95 2.29 17.77 18.23
C ARG A 95 1.38 18.91 17.75
N LYS A 96 1.95 20.11 17.60
CA LYS A 96 1.22 21.28 17.09
C LYS A 96 1.11 21.21 15.56
N PRO A 97 -0.10 21.31 14.97
CA PRO A 97 -0.28 21.29 13.52
C PRO A 97 0.43 22.45 12.83
N SER A 98 0.59 23.60 13.51
CA SER A 98 1.34 24.75 13.01
C SER A 98 2.80 24.42 12.70
N ARG A 99 3.49 23.64 13.55
CA ARG A 99 4.89 23.26 13.32
C ARG A 99 5.05 22.33 12.12
N LEU A 100 4.06 21.48 11.85
CA LEU A 100 4.06 20.58 10.70
C LEU A 100 3.66 21.30 9.41
N ALA A 101 2.72 22.24 9.49
CA ALA A 101 2.36 23.09 8.35
C ALA A 101 3.55 23.97 7.90
N LEU A 102 4.35 24.48 8.85
CA LEU A 102 5.57 25.22 8.56
C LEU A 102 6.65 24.38 7.85
N GLN A 103 6.58 23.04 7.90
CA GLN A 103 7.50 22.18 7.14
C GLN A 103 7.13 22.12 5.65
N HIS A 104 5.93 22.56 5.27
CA HIS A 104 5.43 22.51 3.90
C HIS A 104 4.83 23.86 3.46
N PRO A 105 5.64 24.94 3.45
CA PRO A 105 5.14 26.31 3.24
C PRO A 105 4.59 26.56 1.82
N LEU A 106 4.95 25.74 0.85
CA LEU A 106 4.45 25.85 -0.52
C LEU A 106 3.02 25.31 -0.68
N LEU A 107 2.63 24.33 0.14
CA LEU A 107 1.35 23.62 0.02
C LEU A 107 0.32 24.10 1.05
N LEU A 108 0.79 24.51 2.24
CA LEU A 108 -0.05 24.90 3.36
C LEU A 108 0.24 26.34 3.78
N ARG A 109 -0.81 27.14 3.92
CA ARG A 109 -0.76 28.51 4.41
C ARG A 109 -1.38 28.59 5.80
N LEU A 110 -0.68 29.24 6.71
CA LEU A 110 -1.19 29.59 8.04
C LEU A 110 -1.65 31.04 7.99
N SER A 111 -2.95 31.27 8.11
CA SER A 111 -3.50 32.61 8.38
C SER A 111 -3.44 32.88 9.87
N HIS A 112 -3.22 34.14 10.25
CA HIS A 112 -3.08 34.55 11.65
C HIS A 112 -4.37 35.14 12.24
N ASP A 113 -5.26 35.70 11.41
CA ASP A 113 -6.54 36.28 11.84
C ASP A 113 -7.71 35.89 10.90
N PRO A 114 -8.61 34.96 11.31
CA PRO A 114 -8.45 34.03 12.43
C PRO A 114 -7.33 33.00 12.15
N PRO A 115 -6.75 32.38 13.19
CA PRO A 115 -5.69 31.39 13.04
C PRO A 115 -6.23 30.15 12.30
N SER A 116 -5.99 30.05 10.99
CA SER A 116 -6.52 28.97 10.14
C SER A 116 -5.44 28.34 9.25
N LEU A 117 -5.58 27.03 9.04
CA LEU A 117 -4.80 26.27 8.08
C LEU A 117 -5.59 26.24 6.77
N SER A 118 -5.01 26.75 5.68
CA SER A 118 -5.62 26.79 4.35
C SER A 118 -4.67 26.27 3.28
N PHE A 119 -5.20 25.90 2.12
CA PHE A 119 -4.39 25.57 0.96
C PHE A 119 -3.82 26.81 0.27
N THR A 120 -2.60 26.71 -0.22
CA THR A 120 -2.00 27.70 -1.14
C THR A 120 -2.65 27.60 -2.53
N SER A 121 -2.57 28.65 -3.34
CA SER A 121 -2.99 28.63 -4.76
C SER A 121 -2.34 27.49 -5.56
N LEU A 122 -1.05 27.22 -5.30
CA LEU A 122 -0.34 26.06 -5.86
C LEU A 122 -1.03 24.73 -5.51
N MET A 123 -1.48 24.57 -4.27
CA MET A 123 -2.14 23.34 -3.84
C MET A 123 -3.52 23.21 -4.49
N GLN A 124 -4.24 24.32 -4.69
CA GLN A 124 -5.52 24.31 -5.41
C GLN A 124 -5.35 23.93 -6.89
N SER A 125 -4.33 24.46 -7.58
CA SER A 125 -4.05 24.05 -8.97
C SER A 125 -3.66 22.57 -9.07
N LEU A 126 -2.86 22.07 -8.12
CA LEU A 126 -2.54 20.64 -8.02
C LEU A 126 -3.78 19.77 -7.78
N LEU A 127 -4.76 20.23 -6.99
CA LEU A 127 -6.01 19.49 -6.80
C LEU A 127 -6.86 19.41 -8.07
N LEU A 128 -6.83 20.46 -8.91
CA LEU A 128 -7.50 20.42 -10.23
C LEU A 128 -6.80 19.45 -11.19
N GLU A 129 -5.47 19.46 -11.22
CA GLU A 129 -4.66 18.48 -11.97
C GLU A 129 -4.94 17.05 -11.50
N GLU A 130 -5.07 16.82 -10.19
CA GLU A 130 -5.42 15.51 -9.66
C GLU A 130 -6.80 15.05 -10.15
N ARG A 131 -7.80 15.95 -10.16
CA ARG A 131 -9.15 15.64 -10.65
C ARG A 131 -9.14 15.29 -12.14
N SER A 132 -8.37 15.99 -12.97
CA SER A 132 -8.29 15.66 -14.40
C SER A 132 -7.64 14.28 -14.62
N ILE A 133 -6.62 13.93 -13.83
CA ILE A 133 -6.00 12.60 -13.87
C ILE A 133 -7.00 11.51 -13.47
N TYR A 134 -7.84 11.74 -12.45
CA TYR A 134 -8.88 10.77 -12.09
C TYR A 134 -9.87 10.54 -13.21
N LEU A 135 -10.31 11.61 -13.90
CA LEU A 135 -11.23 11.50 -15.02
C LEU A 135 -10.60 10.73 -16.20
N SER A 136 -9.33 10.99 -16.52
CA SER A 136 -8.65 10.27 -17.59
C SER A 136 -8.42 8.78 -17.28
N LEU A 137 -8.28 8.43 -16.00
CA LEU A 137 -8.01 7.06 -15.56
C LEU A 137 -9.27 6.27 -15.19
N GLU A 138 -10.45 6.86 -15.30
CA GLU A 138 -11.72 6.26 -14.85
C GLU A 138 -11.93 4.85 -15.43
N SER A 139 -11.74 4.68 -16.75
CA SER A 139 -11.88 3.38 -17.41
C SER A 139 -10.93 2.33 -16.83
N ARG A 140 -9.66 2.68 -16.55
CA ARG A 140 -8.69 1.77 -15.92
C ARG A 140 -9.11 1.40 -14.51
N ARG A 141 -9.64 2.36 -13.73
CA ARG A 141 -10.16 2.10 -12.37
C ARG A 141 -11.37 1.17 -12.37
N ILE A 142 -12.28 1.33 -13.32
CA ILE A 142 -13.42 0.43 -13.48
C ILE A 142 -12.95 -1.00 -13.78
N LEU A 143 -12.00 -1.17 -14.70
CA LEU A 143 -11.40 -2.47 -15.00
C LEU A 143 -10.72 -3.08 -13.77
N THR A 144 -10.03 -2.29 -12.94
CA THR A 144 -9.44 -2.82 -11.70
C THR A 144 -10.51 -3.33 -10.73
N VAL A 145 -11.62 -2.62 -10.56
CA VAL A 145 -12.73 -3.07 -9.69
C VAL A 145 -13.42 -4.29 -10.28
N GLN A 146 -13.61 -4.34 -11.60
CA GLN A 146 -14.15 -5.51 -12.29
C GLN A 146 -13.29 -6.75 -12.02
N LYS A 147 -11.96 -6.64 -12.16
CA LYS A 147 -11.03 -7.72 -11.83
C LYS A 147 -11.07 -8.13 -10.37
N LEU A 148 -11.14 -7.17 -9.43
CA LEU A 148 -11.28 -7.48 -8.00
C LEU A 148 -12.57 -8.28 -7.72
N LEU A 149 -13.68 -7.90 -8.34
CA LEU A 149 -14.93 -8.63 -8.22
C LEU A 149 -14.83 -10.02 -8.85
N MET A 150 -14.20 -10.16 -10.02
CA MET A 150 -13.99 -11.46 -10.66
C MET A 150 -13.18 -12.43 -9.79
N MET A 151 -12.20 -11.93 -9.01
CA MET A 151 -11.44 -12.73 -8.05
C MET A 151 -12.23 -13.11 -6.78
N SER A 152 -13.32 -12.41 -6.48
CA SER A 152 -14.08 -12.63 -5.26
C SER A 152 -14.98 -13.86 -5.38
N ARG A 153 -15.08 -14.65 -4.30
CA ARG A 153 -15.84 -15.92 -4.24
C ARG A 153 -17.28 -15.81 -4.75
N HIS A 154 -17.98 -14.74 -4.39
CA HIS A 154 -19.38 -14.52 -4.75
C HIS A 154 -19.55 -13.45 -5.83
N ARG A 155 -18.45 -13.01 -6.45
CA ARG A 155 -18.44 -11.85 -7.38
C ARG A 155 -19.03 -10.59 -6.75
N ARG A 156 -18.87 -10.49 -5.43
CA ARG A 156 -19.47 -9.47 -4.56
C ARG A 156 -18.44 -8.97 -3.59
N ILE A 157 -18.36 -7.65 -3.45
CA ILE A 157 -17.51 -6.98 -2.47
C ILE A 157 -18.31 -5.85 -1.79
N PRO A 158 -18.32 -5.75 -0.46
CA PRO A 158 -18.91 -4.62 0.26
C PRO A 158 -18.30 -3.28 -0.16
N LEU A 159 -19.14 -2.30 -0.48
CA LEU A 159 -18.69 -0.94 -0.85
C LEU A 159 -17.90 -0.27 0.27
N ALA A 160 -18.19 -0.60 1.53
CA ALA A 160 -17.44 -0.10 2.68
C ALA A 160 -15.96 -0.52 2.65
N LYS A 161 -15.68 -1.78 2.27
CA LYS A 161 -14.32 -2.31 2.14
C LYS A 161 -13.57 -1.68 0.96
N LEU A 162 -14.24 -1.51 -0.17
CA LEU A 162 -13.69 -0.77 -1.33
C LEU A 162 -13.38 0.69 -0.98
N HIS A 163 -14.29 1.37 -0.28
CA HIS A 163 -14.06 2.74 0.18
C HIS A 163 -12.90 2.82 1.18
N HIS A 164 -12.73 1.84 2.06
CA HIS A 164 -11.58 1.78 2.98
C HIS A 164 -10.25 1.66 2.23
N CYS A 165 -10.21 0.85 1.16
CA CYS A 165 -9.01 0.59 0.36
C CYS A 165 -8.85 1.51 -0.87
N ARG A 166 -9.71 2.52 -1.02
CA ARG A 166 -9.75 3.40 -2.20
C ARG A 166 -8.42 4.03 -2.57
N ALA A 167 -7.62 4.43 -1.58
CA ALA A 167 -6.34 5.09 -1.80
C ALA A 167 -5.31 4.17 -2.48
N ILE A 168 -5.43 2.85 -2.29
CA ILE A 168 -4.49 1.86 -2.83
C ILE A 168 -4.80 1.56 -4.30
N PHE A 169 -6.10 1.53 -4.63
CA PHE A 169 -6.59 1.28 -5.98
C PHE A 169 -6.70 2.55 -6.82
N GLY A 170 -6.57 3.72 -6.20
CA GLY A 170 -6.77 5.01 -6.85
C GLY A 170 -8.23 5.31 -7.16
N LEU A 171 -9.16 4.80 -6.34
CA LEU A 171 -10.59 5.06 -6.51
C LEU A 171 -10.95 6.45 -5.95
N PRO A 172 -11.78 7.23 -6.67
CA PRO A 172 -12.26 8.52 -6.20
C PRO A 172 -13.22 8.36 -5.00
N ASP A 173 -13.38 9.43 -4.20
CA ASP A 173 -14.34 9.45 -3.08
C ASP A 173 -15.80 9.25 -3.60
N ASP A 174 -16.09 9.71 -4.82
CA ASP A 174 -17.42 9.60 -5.48
C ASP A 174 -17.64 8.27 -6.21
N PHE A 175 -16.81 7.25 -5.95
CA PHE A 175 -16.88 5.97 -6.67
C PHE A 175 -18.26 5.30 -6.58
N ARG A 176 -18.96 5.45 -5.44
CA ARG A 176 -20.32 4.92 -5.25
C ARG A 176 -21.32 5.46 -6.29
N ASP A 177 -21.19 6.73 -6.66
CA ASP A 177 -22.10 7.37 -7.62
C ASP A 177 -21.68 7.04 -9.06
N ARG A 178 -20.36 6.93 -9.31
CA ARG A 178 -19.81 6.50 -10.62
C ARG A 178 -20.26 5.10 -11.00
N VAL A 179 -20.30 4.16 -10.04
CA VAL A 179 -20.79 2.79 -10.27
C VAL A 179 -22.19 2.77 -10.90
N ARG A 180 -23.07 3.72 -10.54
CA ARG A 180 -24.44 3.79 -11.09
C ARG A 180 -24.47 4.09 -12.60
N HIS A 181 -23.40 4.67 -13.14
CA HIS A 181 -23.29 4.96 -14.57
C HIS A 181 -22.91 3.72 -15.40
N TYR A 182 -22.55 2.60 -14.75
CA TYR A 182 -22.17 1.34 -15.39
C TYR A 182 -23.11 0.18 -15.00
N PRO A 183 -24.43 0.29 -15.28
CA PRO A 183 -25.40 -0.74 -14.89
C PRO A 183 -25.17 -2.09 -15.58
N ASN A 184 -24.52 -2.08 -16.75
CA ASN A 184 -24.20 -3.29 -17.50
C ASN A 184 -23.09 -4.12 -16.83
N LEU A 185 -22.21 -3.46 -16.07
CA LEU A 185 -21.07 -4.10 -15.41
C LEU A 185 -21.37 -4.40 -13.94
N PHE A 186 -22.02 -3.46 -13.26
CA PHE A 186 -22.18 -3.50 -11.81
C PHE A 186 -23.63 -3.39 -11.36
N ARG A 187 -23.96 -4.15 -10.32
CA ARG A 187 -25.23 -4.05 -9.60
C ARG A 187 -24.96 -3.80 -8.13
N ILE A 188 -25.72 -2.90 -7.52
CA ILE A 188 -25.67 -2.70 -6.07
C ILE A 188 -26.69 -3.65 -5.44
N HIS A 189 -26.18 -4.62 -4.69
CA HIS A 189 -26.96 -5.53 -3.87
C HIS A 189 -26.96 -5.02 -2.42
N ILE A 190 -28.09 -5.16 -1.71
CA ILE A 190 -28.15 -4.87 -0.28
C ILE A 190 -28.22 -6.22 0.41
N ASN A 191 -27.21 -6.51 1.24
CA ASN A 191 -27.19 -7.75 1.99
C ASN A 191 -28.30 -7.72 3.05
N PRO A 192 -29.26 -8.66 3.03
CA PRO A 192 -30.42 -8.64 3.92
C PRO A 192 -30.08 -8.91 5.39
N ILE A 193 -28.86 -9.38 5.69
CA ILE A 193 -28.44 -9.72 7.05
C ILE A 193 -27.79 -8.52 7.75
N ASP A 194 -26.95 -7.79 7.03
CA ASP A 194 -26.11 -6.71 7.60
C ASP A 194 -26.51 -5.31 7.12
N ASP A 195 -27.51 -5.18 6.24
CA ASP A 195 -27.91 -3.95 5.52
C ASP A 195 -26.74 -3.23 4.79
N LEU A 196 -25.66 -3.97 4.54
CA LEU A 196 -24.48 -3.47 3.86
C LEU A 196 -24.71 -3.47 2.34
N HIS A 197 -24.28 -2.38 1.71
CA HIS A 197 -24.31 -2.27 0.25
C HIS A 197 -23.10 -3.00 -0.33
N GLU A 198 -23.38 -4.04 -1.11
CA GLU A 198 -22.41 -4.85 -1.83
C GLU A 198 -22.44 -4.51 -3.31
N LEU A 199 -21.26 -4.44 -3.91
CA LEU A 199 -21.10 -4.32 -5.34
C LEU A 199 -21.03 -5.73 -5.93
N GLU A 200 -21.97 -6.07 -6.81
CA GLU A 200 -22.04 -7.33 -7.54
C GLU A 200 -21.62 -7.12 -9.00
N LEU A 201 -20.85 -8.07 -9.53
CA LEU A 201 -20.53 -8.11 -10.96
C LEU A 201 -21.67 -8.77 -11.75
N VAL A 202 -22.21 -8.06 -12.72
CA VAL A 202 -23.29 -8.55 -13.59
C VAL A 202 -22.73 -9.36 -14.74
N ASP A 203 -21.76 -8.81 -15.46
CA ASP A 203 -21.17 -9.42 -16.64
C ASP A 203 -19.74 -9.88 -16.38
N TRP A 204 -19.49 -11.16 -16.66
CA TRP A 204 -18.15 -11.75 -16.56
C TRP A 204 -17.51 -11.73 -17.93
N ASP A 205 -16.49 -10.88 -18.09
CA ASP A 205 -15.70 -10.83 -19.32
C ASP A 205 -14.51 -11.80 -19.25
N PRO A 206 -14.51 -12.90 -20.04
CA PRO A 206 -13.40 -13.85 -20.05
C PRO A 206 -12.09 -13.23 -20.53
N SER A 207 -12.13 -12.16 -21.34
CA SER A 207 -10.91 -11.49 -21.85
C SER A 207 -10.12 -10.80 -20.73
N LEU A 208 -10.80 -10.42 -19.65
CA LEU A 208 -10.20 -9.80 -18.46
C LEU A 208 -9.70 -10.83 -17.45
N ALA A 209 -10.11 -12.09 -17.56
CA ALA A 209 -9.74 -13.20 -16.68
C ALA A 209 -8.30 -13.72 -16.92
N VAL A 210 -7.40 -12.83 -17.34
CA VAL A 210 -5.97 -13.09 -17.46
C VAL A 210 -5.25 -12.30 -16.37
N SER A 211 -4.58 -13.02 -15.50
CA SER A 211 -3.79 -12.46 -14.39
C SER A 211 -2.52 -11.78 -14.89
N ALA A 212 -2.00 -10.85 -14.10
CA ALA A 212 -0.71 -10.24 -14.34
C ALA A 212 0.41 -11.29 -14.42
N LEU A 213 0.32 -12.35 -13.60
CA LEU A 213 1.26 -13.47 -13.66
C LEU A 213 1.22 -14.22 -14.99
N GLU A 214 0.03 -14.54 -15.50
CA GLU A 214 -0.12 -15.22 -16.78
C GLU A 214 0.39 -14.35 -17.95
N ARG A 215 0.16 -13.03 -17.90
CA ARG A 215 0.71 -12.10 -18.90
C ARG A 215 2.23 -12.07 -18.86
N GLN A 216 2.83 -11.92 -17.68
CA GLN A 216 4.28 -11.92 -17.52
C GLN A 216 4.90 -13.28 -17.86
N PHE A 217 4.16 -14.38 -17.67
CA PHE A 217 4.61 -15.72 -18.06
C PHE A 217 4.73 -15.88 -19.58
N ILE A 218 3.85 -15.24 -20.36
CA ILE A 218 3.94 -15.21 -21.83
C ILE A 218 5.15 -14.38 -22.28
N GLU A 219 5.46 -13.29 -21.57
CA GLU A 219 6.58 -12.42 -21.90
C GLU A 219 7.95 -13.02 -21.52
N ASP A 220 8.06 -13.58 -20.32
CA ASP A 220 9.32 -14.13 -19.78
C ASP A 220 9.04 -15.32 -18.85
N GLU A 221 8.86 -16.48 -19.47
CA GLU A 221 8.57 -17.73 -18.79
C GLU A 221 9.68 -18.14 -17.79
N GLU A 222 10.96 -17.99 -18.17
CA GLU A 222 12.08 -18.38 -17.32
C GLU A 222 12.17 -17.55 -16.03
N ARG A 223 11.86 -16.26 -16.14
CA ARG A 223 11.80 -15.36 -14.98
C ARG A 223 10.69 -15.80 -14.04
N ILE A 224 9.45 -15.98 -14.52
CA ILE A 224 8.32 -16.38 -13.67
C ILE A 224 8.55 -17.75 -13.03
N ARG A 225 9.13 -18.70 -13.76
CA ARG A 225 9.54 -20.02 -13.23
C ARG A 225 10.50 -19.91 -12.05
N LYS A 226 11.32 -18.87 -11.99
CA LYS A 226 12.26 -18.64 -10.89
C LYS A 226 11.58 -17.97 -9.68
N LEU A 227 10.46 -17.27 -9.84
CA LEU A 227 9.83 -16.47 -8.78
C LEU A 227 9.09 -17.29 -7.73
N PHE A 228 8.34 -18.30 -8.15
CA PHE A 228 7.56 -19.14 -7.23
C PHE A 228 8.27 -20.46 -6.98
N LYS A 229 8.23 -20.91 -5.73
CA LYS A 229 8.71 -22.23 -5.34
C LYS A 229 7.73 -22.84 -4.33
N PHE A 230 7.03 -23.90 -4.72
CA PHE A 230 6.18 -24.66 -3.81
C PHE A 230 6.84 -26.00 -3.51
N PRO A 231 7.70 -26.08 -2.47
CA PRO A 231 8.41 -27.31 -2.17
C PRO A 231 7.47 -28.36 -1.57
N ILE A 232 7.59 -29.61 -2.00
CA ILE A 232 6.88 -30.74 -1.38
C ILE A 232 7.53 -31.04 -0.01
N PRO A 233 6.74 -31.37 1.04
CA PRO A 233 7.30 -31.73 2.35
C PRO A 233 8.36 -32.83 2.27
N ARG A 234 9.57 -32.51 2.75
CA ARG A 234 10.80 -33.34 2.70
C ARG A 234 10.72 -34.74 3.30
N ARG A 235 9.64 -35.09 4.02
CA ARG A 235 9.46 -36.44 4.62
C ARG A 235 9.40 -37.58 3.59
N ARG A 236 9.24 -37.30 2.29
CA ARG A 236 9.21 -38.30 1.22
C ARG A 236 10.52 -38.42 0.40
N TYR A 237 11.57 -37.67 0.76
CA TYR A 237 12.73 -37.43 -0.13
C TYR A 237 14.08 -37.62 0.55
N LEU A 238 14.26 -38.69 1.32
CA LEU A 238 15.56 -38.92 1.95
C LEU A 238 16.69 -39.24 0.94
N ASP A 239 16.39 -39.50 -0.34
CA ASP A 239 17.38 -39.97 -1.33
C ASP A 239 17.30 -39.33 -2.73
N LEU A 240 16.87 -38.07 -2.88
CA LEU A 240 16.88 -37.39 -4.19
C LEU A 240 18.08 -36.45 -4.38
N ASP A 241 18.66 -36.48 -5.58
CA ASP A 241 19.67 -35.53 -6.01
C ASP A 241 19.11 -34.08 -6.05
N PRO A 242 19.95 -33.06 -5.83
CA PRO A 242 19.51 -31.67 -5.76
C PRO A 242 18.89 -31.15 -7.06
N ASP A 243 19.20 -31.77 -8.20
CA ASP A 243 18.61 -31.42 -9.49
C ASP A 243 17.24 -32.08 -9.70
N ASP A 244 17.06 -33.33 -9.27
CA ASP A 244 15.76 -34.01 -9.25
C ASP A 244 14.79 -33.32 -8.28
N ALA A 245 15.30 -32.85 -7.14
CA ALA A 245 14.51 -32.06 -6.19
C ALA A 245 14.03 -30.73 -6.81
N LYS A 246 14.87 -30.04 -7.61
CA LYS A 246 14.47 -28.82 -8.34
C LYS A 246 13.44 -29.13 -9.42
N GLN A 247 13.59 -30.25 -10.12
CA GLN A 247 12.65 -30.66 -11.16
C GLN A 247 11.30 -31.08 -10.56
N MET A 248 11.29 -31.75 -9.41
CA MET A 248 10.07 -32.03 -8.66
C MET A 248 9.41 -30.76 -8.11
N ASP A 249 10.19 -29.82 -7.57
CA ASP A 249 9.68 -28.51 -7.15
C ASP A 249 9.07 -27.76 -8.33
N PHE A 250 9.66 -27.88 -9.54
CA PHE A 250 9.13 -27.29 -10.77
C PHE A 250 7.78 -27.90 -11.17
N VAL A 251 7.68 -29.22 -11.27
CA VAL A 251 6.42 -29.94 -11.57
C VAL A 251 5.36 -29.67 -10.51
N THR A 252 5.78 -29.46 -9.27
CA THR A 252 4.86 -29.10 -8.19
C THR A 252 4.44 -27.66 -8.28
N THR A 253 5.29 -26.75 -8.75
CA THR A 253 5.01 -25.31 -8.82
C THR A 253 4.09 -24.98 -9.99
N PHE A 254 4.27 -25.63 -11.14
CA PHE A 254 3.51 -25.36 -12.37
C PHE A 254 2.59 -26.53 -12.77
N PRO A 255 1.36 -26.27 -13.21
CA PRO A 255 0.78 -24.96 -13.57
C PRO A 255 0.44 -24.09 -12.35
N LEU A 256 0.53 -22.76 -12.54
CA LEU A 256 -0.01 -21.79 -11.60
C LEU A 256 -1.54 -21.82 -11.70
N VAL A 257 -2.22 -21.79 -10.55
CA VAL A 257 -3.68 -21.75 -10.51
C VAL A 257 -4.12 -20.31 -10.77
N SER A 258 -4.94 -20.09 -11.80
CA SER A 258 -5.44 -18.75 -12.12
C SER A 258 -6.26 -18.17 -10.96
N PRO A 259 -6.04 -16.90 -10.57
CA PRO A 259 -6.83 -16.22 -9.55
C PRO A 259 -8.32 -16.06 -9.91
N TYR A 260 -8.66 -16.17 -11.19
CA TYR A 260 -10.03 -16.06 -11.71
C TYR A 260 -10.76 -17.40 -11.81
N SER A 261 -10.08 -18.50 -11.45
CA SER A 261 -10.68 -19.83 -11.36
C SER A 261 -11.41 -20.04 -10.02
N ASP A 262 -12.22 -21.09 -9.92
CA ASP A 262 -12.92 -21.52 -8.70
C ASP A 262 -12.00 -22.12 -7.60
N GLY A 263 -10.81 -21.56 -7.41
CA GLY A 263 -9.81 -22.11 -6.49
C GLY A 263 -10.17 -22.00 -5.01
N TRP A 264 -11.23 -21.25 -4.68
CA TRP A 264 -11.82 -21.21 -3.35
C TRP A 264 -12.43 -22.55 -2.91
N LYS A 265 -12.72 -23.46 -3.85
CA LYS A 265 -13.25 -24.81 -3.58
C LYS A 265 -12.18 -25.80 -3.09
N HIS A 266 -10.90 -25.49 -3.28
CA HIS A 266 -9.83 -26.39 -2.84
C HIS A 266 -9.72 -26.45 -1.32
N ASP A 267 -9.40 -27.63 -0.80
CA ASP A 267 -9.17 -27.84 0.62
C ASP A 267 -8.00 -27.00 1.13
N LEU A 268 -8.20 -26.37 2.29
CA LEU A 268 -7.29 -25.39 2.91
C LEU A 268 -5.82 -25.83 3.00
N TRP A 269 -5.58 -27.14 3.12
CA TRP A 269 -4.30 -27.77 3.38
C TRP A 269 -3.59 -28.31 2.13
N THR A 270 -4.20 -28.15 0.96
CA THR A 270 -3.61 -28.59 -0.31
C THR A 270 -2.60 -27.57 -0.84
N VAL A 271 -1.61 -28.05 -1.59
CA VAL A 271 -0.64 -27.18 -2.28
C VAL A 271 -1.35 -26.30 -3.32
N GLU A 272 -2.40 -26.82 -3.95
CA GLU A 272 -3.23 -26.09 -4.92
C GLU A 272 -3.94 -24.90 -4.28
N ALA A 273 -4.52 -25.05 -3.08
CA ALA A 273 -5.10 -23.94 -2.34
C ALA A 273 -4.04 -22.89 -1.93
N GLU A 274 -2.82 -23.32 -1.59
CA GLU A 274 -1.73 -22.39 -1.30
C GLU A 274 -1.32 -21.61 -2.56
N LYS A 275 -1.16 -22.27 -3.71
CA LYS A 275 -0.89 -21.63 -5.00
C LYS A 275 -1.96 -20.62 -5.38
N TYR A 276 -3.23 -20.99 -5.29
CA TYR A 276 -4.35 -20.13 -5.61
C TYR A 276 -4.34 -18.84 -4.78
N ARG A 277 -4.13 -18.96 -3.45
CA ARG A 277 -4.06 -17.79 -2.56
C ARG A 277 -2.84 -16.91 -2.83
N VAL A 278 -1.69 -17.51 -3.15
CA VAL A 278 -0.51 -16.77 -3.57
C VAL A 278 -0.81 -15.98 -4.87
N GLY A 279 -1.46 -16.63 -5.84
CA GLY A 279 -1.90 -16.00 -7.09
C GLY A 279 -2.88 -14.86 -6.85
N ILE A 280 -3.87 -15.03 -5.97
CA ILE A 280 -4.78 -13.96 -5.56
C ILE A 280 -4.03 -12.79 -4.96
N VAL A 281 -3.12 -13.01 -4.01
CA VAL A 281 -2.40 -11.90 -3.37
C VAL A 281 -1.49 -11.21 -4.39
N HIS A 282 -0.89 -11.97 -5.30
CA HIS A 282 -0.12 -11.39 -6.39
C HIS A 282 -0.98 -10.51 -7.28
N GLU A 283 -2.13 -10.99 -7.74
CA GLU A 283 -3.05 -10.22 -8.59
C GLU A 283 -3.64 -9.01 -7.83
N PHE A 284 -3.99 -9.19 -6.56
CA PHE A 284 -4.45 -8.09 -5.72
C PHE A 284 -3.41 -6.98 -5.66
N LEU A 285 -2.14 -7.32 -5.40
CA LEU A 285 -1.04 -6.35 -5.38
C LEU A 285 -0.77 -5.77 -6.77
N SER A 286 -0.87 -6.55 -7.84
CA SER A 286 -0.67 -6.07 -9.22
C SER A 286 -1.71 -5.02 -9.63
N LEU A 287 -2.93 -5.10 -9.07
CA LEU A 287 -4.01 -4.12 -9.29
C LEU A 287 -3.85 -2.84 -8.46
N THR A 288 -2.96 -2.83 -7.47
CA THR A 288 -2.69 -1.61 -6.68
C THR A 288 -1.80 -0.63 -7.43
N LEU A 289 -1.98 0.66 -7.16
CA LEU A 289 -1.22 1.77 -7.75
C LEU A 289 0.29 1.60 -7.62
N GLU A 290 0.74 1.35 -6.39
CA GLU A 290 2.16 1.24 -6.07
C GLU A 290 2.62 -0.22 -6.00
N LYS A 291 1.85 -1.19 -6.53
CA LYS A 291 2.18 -2.63 -6.50
C LYS A 291 2.54 -3.16 -5.09
N ARG A 292 1.89 -2.57 -4.08
CA ARG A 292 2.09 -2.85 -2.66
C ARG A 292 0.81 -2.61 -1.88
N ALA A 293 0.67 -3.30 -0.76
CA ALA A 293 -0.42 -3.05 0.18
C ALA A 293 0.01 -3.37 1.62
N MET A 294 -0.53 -2.61 2.57
CA MET A 294 -0.43 -2.95 3.99
C MET A 294 -1.29 -4.19 4.28
N ILE A 295 -0.88 -5.01 5.24
CA ILE A 295 -1.61 -6.24 5.58
C ILE A 295 -3.06 -6.01 5.97
N HIS A 296 -3.37 -4.89 6.65
CA HIS A 296 -4.75 -4.61 7.06
C HIS A 296 -5.68 -4.44 5.86
N HIS A 297 -5.17 -3.94 4.73
CA HIS A 297 -5.94 -3.85 3.50
C HIS A 297 -6.21 -5.21 2.86
N VAL A 298 -5.23 -6.12 2.92
CA VAL A 298 -5.38 -7.49 2.40
C VAL A 298 -6.34 -8.31 3.27
N VAL A 299 -6.22 -8.19 4.60
CA VAL A 299 -7.06 -8.93 5.56
C VAL A 299 -8.51 -8.41 5.58
N GLU A 300 -8.75 -7.17 5.17
CA GLU A 300 -10.10 -6.63 4.99
C GLU A 300 -10.94 -7.49 4.03
N PHE A 301 -10.30 -8.04 2.99
CA PHE A 301 -10.92 -8.89 1.97
C PHE A 301 -10.78 -10.40 2.25
N LYS A 302 -10.56 -10.79 3.50
CA LYS A 302 -10.32 -12.20 3.86
C LYS A 302 -11.47 -13.14 3.45
N GLU A 303 -12.71 -12.67 3.51
CA GLU A 303 -13.91 -13.46 3.21
C GLU A 303 -14.08 -13.61 1.71
N GLU A 304 -13.91 -12.51 0.98
CA GLU A 304 -14.07 -12.42 -0.47
C GLU A 304 -13.02 -13.25 -1.20
N PHE A 305 -11.77 -13.20 -0.72
CA PHE A 305 -10.63 -13.90 -1.32
C PHE A 305 -10.30 -15.23 -0.67
N SER A 306 -11.12 -15.69 0.29
CA SER A 306 -10.89 -16.95 1.02
C SER A 306 -9.48 -17.05 1.64
N LEU A 307 -9.00 -15.93 2.20
CA LEU A 307 -7.71 -15.84 2.87
C LEU A 307 -7.79 -16.38 4.29
N THR A 308 -6.69 -16.99 4.74
CA THR A 308 -6.62 -17.62 6.07
C THR A 308 -5.71 -16.84 7.01
N LYS A 309 -5.73 -17.22 8.30
CA LYS A 309 -4.77 -16.72 9.30
C LYS A 309 -3.30 -17.00 8.92
N HIS A 310 -3.06 -17.95 8.00
CA HIS A 310 -1.73 -18.35 7.54
C HIS A 310 -1.22 -17.54 6.34
N THR A 311 -1.93 -16.48 5.93
CA THR A 311 -1.51 -15.61 4.80
C THR A 311 -0.09 -15.08 4.97
N TYR A 312 0.31 -14.72 6.19
CA TYR A 312 1.69 -14.31 6.48
C TYR A 312 2.71 -15.42 6.19
N GLN A 313 2.47 -16.63 6.72
CA GLN A 313 3.38 -17.77 6.54
C GLN A 313 3.52 -18.16 5.07
N MET A 314 2.42 -18.09 4.32
CA MET A 314 2.38 -18.32 2.88
C MET A 314 3.27 -17.31 2.12
N LEU A 315 3.20 -16.03 2.44
CA LEU A 315 4.02 -15.00 1.77
C LEU A 315 5.51 -15.12 2.14
N VAL A 316 5.82 -15.48 3.39
CA VAL A 316 7.22 -15.70 3.83
C VAL A 316 7.88 -16.87 3.11
N LYS A 317 7.12 -17.91 2.73
CA LYS A 317 7.61 -19.03 1.92
C LYS A 317 8.01 -18.61 0.50
N GLN A 318 7.52 -17.48 0.01
CA GLN A 318 7.76 -16.96 -1.35
C GLN A 318 8.62 -15.69 -1.34
N PRO A 319 9.88 -15.73 -0.87
CA PRO A 319 10.72 -14.54 -0.70
C PRO A 319 11.24 -13.93 -2.01
N ARG A 320 11.09 -14.63 -3.15
CA ARG A 320 11.51 -14.13 -4.46
C ARG A 320 10.43 -13.26 -5.09
N ALA A 321 9.16 -13.64 -4.99
CA ALA A 321 8.03 -12.84 -5.47
C ALA A 321 7.67 -11.70 -4.51
N PHE A 322 7.64 -11.95 -3.19
CA PHE A 322 7.18 -10.95 -2.21
C PHE A 322 8.31 -10.43 -1.32
N TYR A 323 8.25 -9.13 -1.02
CA TYR A 323 9.00 -8.50 0.05
C TYR A 323 8.06 -8.04 1.15
N LEU A 324 8.37 -8.36 2.41
CA LEU A 324 7.58 -7.96 3.57
C LEU A 324 8.36 -6.92 4.36
N ALA A 325 7.90 -5.67 4.32
CA ALA A 325 8.55 -4.54 4.96
C ALA A 325 7.74 -4.06 6.17
N GLY A 326 8.43 -3.49 7.17
CA GLY A 326 7.80 -2.87 8.34
C GLY A 326 7.93 -3.69 9.62
N THR A 327 6.95 -3.57 10.50
CA THR A 327 6.95 -4.12 11.87
C THR A 327 6.00 -5.30 12.00
N GLU A 328 6.17 -6.16 13.00
CA GLU A 328 5.27 -7.30 13.25
C GLU A 328 3.79 -6.88 13.32
N MET A 329 3.51 -5.70 13.90
CA MET A 329 2.14 -5.19 14.00
C MET A 329 1.65 -4.48 12.72
N ASN A 330 2.53 -3.78 12.01
CA ASN A 330 2.20 -3.01 10.82
C ASN A 330 3.25 -3.26 9.74
N TRP A 331 2.91 -4.11 8.79
CA TRP A 331 3.76 -4.47 7.66
C TRP A 331 3.02 -4.31 6.34
N ALA A 332 3.81 -4.17 5.27
CA ALA A 332 3.36 -4.13 3.90
C ALA A 332 4.00 -5.24 3.09
N ALA A 333 3.21 -5.80 2.18
CA ALA A 333 3.67 -6.67 1.12
C ALA A 333 3.95 -5.84 -0.14
N PHE A 334 5.11 -6.09 -0.75
CA PHE A 334 5.53 -5.53 -2.02
C PHE A 334 5.76 -6.68 -3.00
N LEU A 335 5.41 -6.45 -4.26
CA LEU A 335 5.85 -7.31 -5.36
C LEU A 335 7.29 -6.93 -5.73
N LYS A 336 8.25 -7.82 -5.55
CA LYS A 336 9.65 -7.52 -5.89
C LYS A 336 9.83 -7.31 -7.39
N ASP A 337 9.06 -8.01 -8.19
CA ASP A 337 9.15 -7.99 -9.65
C ASP A 337 8.79 -6.67 -10.31
N GLU A 338 8.04 -5.84 -9.59
CA GLU A 338 7.55 -4.55 -10.07
C GLU A 338 8.48 -3.39 -9.69
N TYR A 339 9.55 -3.67 -8.94
CA TYR A 339 10.48 -2.68 -8.42
C TYR A 339 11.89 -2.94 -8.94
N ARG A 340 12.58 -1.86 -9.34
CA ARG A 340 14.02 -1.90 -9.61
C ARG A 340 14.80 -2.06 -8.31
N GLU A 341 16.09 -2.40 -8.42
CA GLU A 341 16.99 -2.53 -7.27
C GLU A 341 17.03 -1.25 -6.42
N ASP A 342 16.90 -0.09 -7.05
CA ASP A 342 16.85 1.23 -6.41
C ASP A 342 15.54 1.52 -5.64
N GLY A 343 14.57 0.61 -5.68
CA GLY A 343 13.24 0.79 -5.07
C GLY A 343 12.30 1.70 -5.87
N THR A 344 12.61 1.95 -7.14
CA THR A 344 11.72 2.67 -8.06
C THR A 344 10.75 1.70 -8.75
N LEU A 345 9.49 2.09 -8.85
CA LEU A 345 8.46 1.31 -9.53
C LEU A 345 8.71 1.31 -11.04
N ILE A 346 8.59 0.13 -11.68
CA ILE A 346 8.85 -0.05 -13.12
C ILE A 346 7.73 0.61 -13.94
N GLU A 347 6.48 0.19 -13.75
CA GLU A 347 5.31 0.78 -14.40
C GLU A 347 4.65 1.78 -13.44
N LYS A 348 4.75 3.08 -13.75
CA LYS A 348 4.15 4.14 -12.93
C LYS A 348 2.84 4.62 -13.51
N ASP A 349 1.76 4.46 -12.74
CA ASP A 349 0.49 5.11 -13.02
C ASP A 349 0.63 6.64 -12.94
N ALA A 350 -0.14 7.37 -13.75
CA ALA A 350 -0.12 8.85 -13.74
C ALA A 350 -0.46 9.43 -12.36
N GLN A 351 -1.27 8.73 -11.57
CA GLN A 351 -1.55 9.09 -10.18
C GLN A 351 -0.33 8.96 -9.26
N VAL A 352 0.50 7.92 -9.43
CA VAL A 352 1.75 7.75 -8.67
C VAL A 352 2.74 8.86 -9.04
N MET A 353 2.83 9.20 -10.33
CA MET A 353 3.65 10.32 -10.81
C MET A 353 3.21 11.66 -10.20
N PHE A 354 1.90 11.88 -10.12
CA PHE A 354 1.34 13.05 -9.46
C PHE A 354 1.67 13.08 -7.95
N GLU A 355 1.57 11.95 -7.26
CA GLU A 355 1.98 11.88 -5.85
C GLU A 355 3.48 12.13 -5.66
N GLU A 356 4.34 11.63 -6.53
CA GLU A 356 5.77 11.94 -6.52
C GLU A 356 6.01 13.44 -6.71
N LYS A 357 5.31 14.08 -7.67
CA LYS A 357 5.32 15.53 -7.89
C LYS A 357 4.89 16.29 -6.64
N LEU A 358 3.80 15.87 -5.99
CA LEU A 358 3.32 16.49 -4.75
C LEU A 358 4.36 16.34 -3.61
N ARG A 359 4.99 15.17 -3.47
CA ARG A 359 6.06 14.92 -2.50
C ARG A 359 7.28 15.79 -2.77
N ARG A 360 7.63 16.05 -4.03
CA ARG A 360 8.72 16.97 -4.41
C ARG A 360 8.41 18.41 -3.96
N TYR A 361 7.23 18.93 -4.26
CA TYR A 361 6.83 20.26 -3.77
C TYR A 361 6.75 20.34 -2.25
N ALA A 362 6.39 19.25 -1.58
CA ALA A 362 6.38 19.19 -0.13
C ALA A 362 7.80 19.25 0.48
N GLY A 363 8.82 18.74 -0.23
CA GLY A 363 10.21 18.79 0.19
C GLY A 363 10.94 20.09 -0.17
N MET A 364 10.39 20.89 -1.08
CA MET A 364 10.98 22.18 -1.49
C MET A 364 10.69 23.28 -0.45
N THR A 365 11.71 24.10 -0.18
CA THR A 365 11.55 25.32 0.62
C THR A 365 11.17 26.47 -0.30
N GLN A 366 10.53 27.54 0.22
CA GLN A 366 10.19 28.72 -0.58
C GLN A 366 11.39 29.34 -1.34
N LYS A 367 12.61 29.22 -0.80
CA LYS A 367 13.86 29.68 -1.44
C LYS A 367 14.24 28.86 -2.70
N ASP A 368 13.91 27.57 -2.71
CA ASP A 368 14.21 26.68 -3.84
C ASP A 368 13.21 26.89 -4.99
N PHE A 369 11.97 27.27 -4.65
CA PHE A 369 10.93 27.59 -5.64
C PHE A 369 11.18 28.93 -6.34
N SER A 370 11.67 29.96 -5.61
CA SER A 370 12.02 31.25 -6.21
C SER A 370 13.25 31.20 -7.12
N GLY A 371 14.17 30.24 -6.92
CA GLY A 371 15.35 30.05 -7.77
C GLY A 371 15.02 29.42 -9.14
N ASN A 372 13.98 28.58 -9.21
CA ASN A 372 13.59 27.89 -10.46
C ASN A 372 12.71 28.73 -11.40
N VAL A 373 12.21 29.89 -10.96
CA VAL A 373 11.42 30.83 -11.78
C VAL A 373 12.31 31.95 -12.36
N GLY A 374 13.58 32.02 -11.97
CA GLY A 374 14.51 33.07 -12.37
C GLY A 374 15.31 32.82 -13.67
N ASP A 375 15.25 31.62 -14.25
CA ASP A 375 16.03 31.25 -15.44
C ASP A 375 15.12 30.78 -16.60
N ASP A 376 14.16 31.61 -17.00
CA ASP A 376 13.49 31.47 -18.29
C ASP A 376 13.56 32.80 -19.05
N PRO A 377 14.63 33.05 -19.85
CA PRO A 377 14.75 34.25 -20.65
C PRO A 377 13.97 34.05 -21.95
N ARG A 378 12.63 34.07 -21.89
CA ARG A 378 11.80 34.02 -23.12
C ARG A 378 10.35 34.47 -22.94
N VAL A 379 10.14 35.63 -22.31
CA VAL A 379 8.94 36.45 -22.60
C VAL A 379 9.33 37.93 -22.55
N GLU A 380 9.97 38.42 -23.60
CA GLU A 380 9.79 39.79 -24.07
C GLU A 380 8.96 39.71 -25.35
N ALA A 381 7.74 40.25 -25.29
CA ALA A 381 6.99 40.79 -26.41
C ALA A 381 6.00 41.82 -25.85
#